data_AF-A0A8J3FXD0-F1
#
_entry.id   AF-A0A8J3FXD0-F1
#
_cell.length_a   1.000
_cell.length_b   1.000
_cell.length_c   1.000
_cell.angle_alpha   90.00
_cell.angle_beta   90.00
_cell.angle_gamma   90.00
#
_symmetry.space_group_name_H-M   'P 1'
#
loop_
_entity.id
_entity.type
_entity.pdbx_description
1 polymer ?
#
loop_
_entity_poly.entity_id
_entity_poly.type
_entity_poly.pdbx_seq_one_letter_code
_entity_poly.pdbx_strand_id
1 'polypeptide(L)'
;MRLDNQNMPLTQKQLKFYDNITQGMSQVDAYLDAYDAHNMARNTAYVKASELTKNGKIMAKIALFRQQEKEQILQLNRELTIALIEELETLKLAKSKRKISQRLKTIKLLNKIHGYNKPEKIENKPRFGGATVIVVK
;
A
#
# COMPACT_ATOMS: atom_id res chain seq x y z
N MET A 1 -16.59 -3.92 22.54
CA MET A 1 -15.16 -4.23 22.64
C MET A 1 -14.44 -2.89 22.69
N ARG A 2 -13.97 -2.46 23.87
CA ARG A 2 -13.29 -1.18 24.03
C ARG A 2 -11.84 -1.32 23.52
N LEU A 3 -11.37 -0.36 22.72
CA LEU A 3 -10.04 -0.30 22.11
C LEU A 3 -9.12 0.62 22.93
N ASP A 4 -9.09 0.43 24.23
CA ASP A 4 -8.39 1.22 25.24
C ASP A 4 -7.01 0.62 25.56
N ASN A 5 -6.24 0.23 24.54
CA ASN A 5 -4.92 -0.36 24.77
C ASN A 5 -3.88 -0.09 23.68
N GLN A 6 -3.52 1.19 23.44
CA GLN A 6 -2.27 1.61 22.74
C GLN A 6 -1.86 3.07 23.09
N ASN A 7 -2.01 3.50 24.36
CA ASN A 7 -1.58 4.84 24.79
C ASN A 7 -0.26 4.77 25.58
N MET A 8 0.85 4.44 24.90
CA MET A 8 2.13 4.96 25.39
C MET A 8 2.15 6.45 25.08
N PRO A 9 2.25 7.34 26.09
CA PRO A 9 2.12 8.77 25.85
C PRO A 9 3.25 9.23 24.92
N LEU A 10 2.87 9.66 23.72
CA LEU A 10 3.71 10.48 22.86
C LEU A 10 3.71 11.90 23.42
N THR A 11 4.84 12.60 23.28
CA THR A 11 4.83 14.04 23.56
C THR A 11 3.98 14.77 22.53
N GLN A 12 3.54 16.00 22.85
CA GLN A 12 2.75 16.81 21.90
C GLN A 12 3.43 16.97 20.53
N LYS A 13 4.76 17.18 20.51
CA LYS A 13 5.54 17.28 19.27
C LYS A 13 5.58 15.96 18.50
N GLN A 14 5.69 14.84 19.20
CA GLN A 14 5.66 13.51 18.56
C GLN A 14 4.29 13.15 18.01
N LEU A 15 3.22 13.58 18.70
CA LEU A 15 1.86 13.43 18.22
C LEU A 15 1.63 14.27 16.96
N LYS A 16 2.02 15.56 16.99
CA LYS A 16 1.95 16.44 15.81
C LYS A 16 2.74 15.87 14.62
N PHE A 17 3.94 15.32 14.87
CA PHE A 17 4.73 14.63 13.84
C PHE A 17 3.99 13.42 13.25
N TYR A 18 3.39 12.58 14.11
CA TYR A 18 2.59 11.44 13.67
C TYR A 18 1.38 11.88 12.84
N ASP A 19 0.62 12.88 13.31
CA ASP A 19 -0.56 13.40 12.63
C ASP A 19 -0.21 14.00 11.26
N ASN A 20 0.91 14.72 11.16
CA ASN A 20 1.39 15.25 9.89
C ASN A 20 1.73 14.13 8.89
N ILE A 21 2.32 13.03 9.35
CA ILE A 21 2.60 11.86 8.49
C ILE A 21 1.31 11.18 8.04
N THR A 22 0.33 11.00 8.92
CA THR A 22 -0.95 10.38 8.54
C THR A 22 -1.78 11.25 7.61
N GLN A 23 -1.56 12.57 7.62
CA GLN A 23 -2.10 13.52 6.64
C GLN A 23 -1.34 13.54 5.31
N GLY A 24 -0.27 12.74 5.17
CA GLY A 24 0.47 12.57 3.92
C GLY A 24 1.70 13.47 3.77
N MET A 25 2.13 14.19 4.82
CA MET A 25 3.40 14.93 4.77
C MET A 25 4.60 13.98 4.70
N SER A 26 5.70 14.45 4.07
CA SER A 26 6.97 13.74 4.14
C SER A 26 7.51 13.75 5.58
N GLN A 27 8.36 12.77 5.95
CA GLN A 27 8.95 12.73 7.29
C GLN A 27 9.71 14.02 7.63
N VAL A 28 10.39 14.61 6.64
CA VAL A 28 11.17 15.84 6.84
C VAL A 28 10.25 17.03 7.10
N ASP A 29 9.24 17.21 6.27
CA ASP A 29 8.31 18.34 6.40
C ASP A 29 7.46 18.21 7.67
N ALA A 30 7.04 16.99 8.00
CA ALA A 30 6.37 16.68 9.26
C ALA A 30 7.23 17.00 10.48
N TYR A 31 8.54 16.71 10.42
CA TYR A 31 9.48 17.04 11.49
C TYR A 31 9.69 18.55 11.62
N LEU A 32 9.90 19.25 10.51
CA LEU A 32 10.10 20.70 10.49
C LEU A 32 8.90 21.44 11.08
N ASP A 33 7.68 21.04 10.71
CA ASP A 33 6.44 21.62 11.24
C ASP A 33 6.18 21.21 12.70
N ALA A 34 6.44 19.97 13.09
CA ALA A 34 6.16 19.51 14.45
C ALA A 34 7.12 20.08 15.52
N TYR A 35 8.34 20.44 15.11
CA TYR A 35 9.40 20.93 16.00
C TYR A 35 9.74 22.42 15.78
N ASP A 36 8.97 23.13 14.95
CA ASP A 36 9.21 24.53 14.54
C ASP A 36 10.66 24.74 14.04
N ALA A 37 11.18 23.75 13.33
CA ALA A 37 12.60 23.65 12.97
C ALA A 37 12.90 24.22 11.57
N HIS A 38 12.12 25.16 11.07
CA HIS A 38 12.23 25.69 9.69
C HIS A 38 13.59 26.30 9.35
N ASN A 39 14.33 26.78 10.36
CA ASN A 39 15.68 27.33 10.18
C ASN A 39 16.77 26.24 10.16
N MET A 40 16.42 24.97 10.34
CA MET A 40 17.36 23.85 10.33
C MET A 40 17.73 23.47 8.89
N ALA A 41 19.00 23.16 8.66
CA ALA A 41 19.45 22.60 7.39
C ALA A 41 18.67 21.31 7.07
N ARG A 42 18.21 21.18 5.81
CA ARG A 42 17.34 20.07 5.39
C ARG A 42 17.96 18.69 5.60
N ASN A 43 19.29 18.57 5.43
CA ASN A 43 20.01 17.32 5.68
C ASN A 43 19.95 16.91 7.15
N THR A 44 20.09 17.87 8.07
CA THR A 44 19.96 17.61 9.52
C THR A 44 18.53 17.21 9.87
N ALA A 45 17.53 17.90 9.31
CA ALA A 45 16.13 17.56 9.49
C ALA A 45 15.80 16.15 8.97
N TYR A 46 16.39 15.74 7.85
CA TYR A 46 16.25 14.38 7.32
C TYR A 46 16.76 13.31 8.29
N VAL A 47 17.96 13.50 8.84
CA VAL A 47 18.53 12.57 9.84
C VAL A 47 17.64 12.50 11.07
N LYS A 48 17.21 13.66 11.60
CA LYS A 48 16.36 13.74 12.80
C LYS A 48 14.98 13.12 12.59
N ALA A 49 14.36 13.35 11.43
CA ALA A 49 13.09 12.74 11.07
C ALA A 49 13.22 11.21 10.95
N SER A 50 14.32 10.71 10.39
CA SER A 50 14.61 9.27 10.31
C SER A 50 14.80 8.65 11.70
N GLU A 51 15.59 9.29 12.57
CA GLU A 51 15.76 8.90 13.98
C GLU A 51 14.41 8.84 14.71
N LEU A 52 13.57 9.86 14.53
CA LEU A 52 12.27 9.95 15.17
C LEU A 52 11.31 8.86 14.70
N THR A 53 11.31 8.55 13.39
CA THR A 53 10.49 7.47 12.83
C THR A 53 10.90 6.10 13.35
N LYS A 54 12.18 5.90 13.68
CA LYS A 54 12.71 4.67 14.29
C LYS A 54 12.42 4.58 15.79
N ASN A 55 11.89 5.63 16.42
CA ASN A 55 11.45 5.55 17.80
C ASN A 55 10.35 4.48 17.91
N GLY A 56 10.56 3.48 18.78
CA GLY A 56 9.67 2.31 18.85
C GLY A 56 8.18 2.64 19.01
N LYS A 57 7.85 3.72 19.74
CA LYS A 57 6.47 4.16 19.95
C LYS A 57 5.84 4.73 18.68
N ILE A 58 6.55 5.62 18.00
CA ILE A 58 6.09 6.26 16.76
C ILE A 58 6.04 5.22 15.64
N MET A 59 7.07 4.38 15.53
CA MET A 59 7.14 3.28 14.58
C MET A 59 5.92 2.35 14.71
N ALA A 60 5.59 1.92 15.93
CA ALA A 60 4.45 1.05 16.17
C ALA A 60 3.11 1.71 15.77
N LYS A 61 2.93 2.99 16.08
CA LYS A 61 1.72 3.74 15.70
C LYS A 61 1.60 3.94 14.19
N ILE A 62 2.69 4.28 13.50
CA ILE A 62 2.71 4.41 12.04
C ILE A 62 2.43 3.05 11.38
N ALA A 63 3.00 1.97 11.90
CA ALA A 63 2.77 0.62 11.37
C ALA A 63 1.30 0.21 11.52
N LEU A 64 0.69 0.45 12.69
CA LEU A 64 -0.72 0.18 12.92
C LEU A 64 -1.62 1.01 11.99
N PHE A 65 -1.34 2.30 11.84
CA PHE A 65 -2.09 3.17 10.92
C PHE A 65 -2.03 2.65 9.48
N ARG A 66 -0.84 2.31 8.98
CA ARG A 66 -0.67 1.76 7.62
C ARG A 66 -1.38 0.42 7.44
N GLN A 67 -1.42 -0.40 8.48
CA GLN A 67 -2.17 -1.65 8.45
C GLN A 67 -3.68 -1.36 8.34
N GLN A 68 -4.20 -0.45 9.16
CA GLN A 68 -5.61 -0.06 9.13
C GLN A 68 -6.00 0.57 7.78
N GLU A 69 -5.17 1.47 7.25
CA GLU A 69 -5.35 2.08 5.94
C GLU A 69 -5.41 1.02 4.82
N LYS A 70 -4.49 0.04 4.86
CA LYS A 70 -4.48 -1.07 3.91
C LYS A 70 -5.76 -1.92 4.01
N GLU A 71 -6.23 -2.20 5.22
CA GLU A 71 -7.46 -2.96 5.47
C GLU A 71 -8.69 -2.19 4.94
N GLN A 72 -8.77 -0.88 5.19
CA GLN A 72 -9.83 -0.02 4.66
C GLN A 72 -9.84 0.04 3.13
N ILE A 73 -8.67 0.22 2.51
CA ILE A 73 -8.54 0.19 1.04
C ILE A 73 -8.98 -1.17 0.48
N LEU A 74 -8.63 -2.27 1.15
CA LEU A 74 -9.07 -3.60 0.73
C LEU A 74 -10.60 -3.75 0.82
N GLN A 75 -11.21 -3.22 1.89
CA GLN A 75 -12.66 -3.22 2.06
C GLN A 75 -13.36 -2.40 0.97
N LEU A 76 -12.95 -1.15 0.75
CA LEU A 76 -13.50 -0.29 -0.29
C LEU A 76 -13.40 -0.93 -1.68
N ASN A 77 -12.27 -1.58 -1.97
CA ASN A 77 -12.10 -2.30 -3.23
C ASN A 77 -13.06 -3.49 -3.38
N ARG A 78 -13.39 -4.19 -2.28
CA ARG A 78 -14.40 -5.27 -2.29
C ARG A 78 -15.79 -4.71 -2.54
N GLU A 79 -16.15 -3.61 -1.89
CA GLU A 79 -17.45 -2.96 -2.08
C GLU A 79 -17.62 -2.45 -3.52
N LEU A 80 -16.62 -1.76 -4.06
CA LEU A 80 -16.60 -1.30 -5.46
C LEU A 80 -16.68 -2.49 -6.45
N THR A 81 -16.01 -3.59 -6.11
CA THR A 81 -16.06 -4.83 -6.88
C THR A 81 -17.48 -5.39 -6.95
N ILE A 82 -18.18 -5.49 -5.81
CA ILE A 82 -19.55 -5.99 -5.75
C ILE A 82 -20.47 -5.09 -6.58
N ALA A 83 -20.38 -3.77 -6.39
CA ALA A 83 -21.19 -2.81 -7.15
C ALA A 83 -20.97 -2.94 -8.67
N LEU A 84 -19.72 -3.15 -9.10
CA LEU A 84 -19.40 -3.36 -10.52
C LEU A 84 -19.93 -4.69 -11.07
N ILE A 85 -19.95 -5.75 -10.25
CA ILE A 85 -20.56 -7.04 -10.63
C ILE A 85 -22.06 -6.85 -10.82
N GLU A 86 -22.74 -6.20 -9.87
CA GLU A 86 -24.17 -5.90 -9.94
C GLU A 86 -24.51 -5.07 -11.19
N GLU A 87 -23.73 -4.03 -11.49
CA GLU A 87 -23.88 -3.25 -12.72
C GLU A 87 -23.68 -4.12 -13.98
N LEU A 88 -22.67 -5.01 -13.98
CA LEU A 88 -22.45 -5.91 -15.11
C LEU A 88 -23.57 -6.95 -15.26
N GLU A 89 -24.22 -7.37 -14.18
CA GLU A 89 -25.35 -8.29 -14.18
C GLU A 89 -26.63 -7.61 -14.67
N THR A 90 -26.90 -6.39 -14.25
CA THR A 90 -27.99 -5.58 -14.84
C THR A 90 -27.76 -5.34 -16.33
N LEU A 91 -26.50 -5.12 -16.76
CA LEU A 91 -26.13 -5.05 -18.18
C LEU A 91 -26.19 -6.40 -18.91
N LYS A 92 -26.08 -7.55 -18.22
CA LYS A 92 -26.34 -8.88 -18.82
C LYS A 92 -27.82 -9.06 -19.14
N LEU A 93 -28.70 -8.57 -18.26
CA LEU A 93 -30.15 -8.53 -18.50
C LEU A 93 -30.50 -7.60 -19.67
N ALA A 94 -29.72 -6.52 -19.86
CA ALA A 94 -29.77 -5.65 -21.04
C ALA A 94 -29.05 -6.29 -22.26
N LYS A 95 -29.69 -7.29 -22.88
CA LYS A 95 -29.31 -8.06 -24.10
C LYS A 95 -28.37 -7.35 -25.13
N SER A 96 -27.07 -7.23 -24.86
CA SER A 96 -26.08 -6.75 -25.84
C SER A 96 -24.85 -7.67 -25.88
N LYS A 97 -24.54 -8.22 -27.07
CA LYS A 97 -23.34 -9.03 -27.37
C LYS A 97 -22.01 -8.29 -27.14
N ARG A 98 -22.06 -6.97 -26.95
CA ARG A 98 -20.88 -6.17 -26.64
C ARG A 98 -20.53 -6.41 -25.17
N LYS A 99 -19.26 -6.77 -24.93
CA LYS A 99 -18.51 -6.66 -23.65
C LYS A 99 -18.07 -7.94 -22.92
N ILE A 100 -18.01 -9.12 -23.55
CA ILE A 100 -17.30 -10.28 -22.95
C ILE A 100 -15.84 -9.92 -22.60
N SER A 101 -15.14 -9.21 -23.51
CA SER A 101 -13.77 -8.74 -23.28
C SER A 101 -13.66 -7.78 -22.08
N GLN A 102 -14.63 -6.89 -21.87
CA GLN A 102 -14.62 -5.98 -20.72
C GLN A 102 -14.90 -6.74 -19.43
N ARG A 103 -15.84 -7.70 -19.42
CA ARG A 103 -16.09 -8.58 -18.27
C ARG A 103 -14.84 -9.37 -17.87
N LEU A 104 -14.12 -9.93 -18.83
CA LEU A 104 -12.86 -10.64 -18.58
C LEU A 104 -11.76 -9.72 -18.02
N LYS A 105 -11.66 -8.49 -18.53
CA LYS A 105 -10.73 -7.48 -17.98
C LYS A 105 -11.08 -7.12 -16.54
N THR A 106 -12.36 -6.95 -16.24
CA THR A 106 -12.86 -6.70 -14.88
C THR A 106 -12.52 -7.86 -13.95
N ILE A 107 -12.82 -9.11 -14.33
CA ILE A 107 -12.50 -10.30 -13.52
C ILE A 107 -10.99 -10.44 -13.29
N LYS A 108 -10.16 -10.19 -14.31
CA LYS A 108 -8.70 -10.23 -14.16
C LYS A 108 -8.19 -9.14 -13.21
N LEU A 109 -8.75 -7.94 -13.30
CA LEU A 109 -8.42 -6.84 -12.38
C LEU A 109 -8.84 -7.19 -10.95
N LEU A 110 -10.03 -7.78 -10.78
CA LEU A 110 -10.52 -8.33 -9.50
C LEU A 110 -9.54 -9.32 -8.88
N ASN A 111 -9.14 -10.33 -9.65
CA ASN A 111 -8.26 -11.39 -9.17
C ASN A 111 -6.86 -10.83 -8.81
N LYS A 112 -6.43 -9.76 -9.50
CA LYS A 112 -5.20 -9.03 -9.18
C LYS A 112 -5.35 -8.22 -7.89
N ILE A 113 -6.46 -7.51 -7.70
CA ILE A 113 -6.75 -6.70 -6.49
C ILE A 113 -6.88 -7.59 -5.26
N HIS A 114 -7.61 -8.70 -5.36
CA HIS A 114 -7.81 -9.64 -4.26
C HIS A 114 -6.61 -10.55 -3.97
N GLY A 115 -5.54 -10.46 -4.78
CA GLY A 115 -4.32 -11.24 -4.59
C GLY A 115 -4.44 -12.72 -4.98
N TYR A 116 -5.55 -13.15 -5.59
CA TYR A 116 -5.72 -14.50 -6.15
C TYR A 116 -4.85 -14.77 -7.38
N ASN A 117 -4.26 -13.72 -7.97
CA ASN A 117 -3.41 -13.81 -9.16
C ASN A 117 -1.99 -13.27 -8.88
N LYS A 118 -1.38 -13.64 -7.75
CA LYS A 118 0.05 -13.40 -7.53
C LYS A 118 0.83 -14.19 -8.60
N PRO A 119 1.66 -13.55 -9.44
CA PRO A 119 2.51 -14.31 -10.34
C PRO A 119 3.47 -15.14 -9.48
N GLU A 120 3.30 -16.45 -9.50
CA GLU A 120 4.32 -17.35 -8.98
C GLU A 120 5.56 -17.18 -9.84
N LYS A 121 6.65 -16.73 -9.23
CA LYS A 121 7.97 -16.80 -9.88
C LYS A 121 8.31 -18.27 -9.99
N ILE A 122 8.06 -18.86 -11.14
CA ILE A 122 8.63 -20.16 -11.51
C ILE A 122 10.10 -19.90 -11.82
N GLU A 123 10.99 -20.10 -10.85
CA GLU A 123 12.42 -20.18 -11.12
C GLU A 123 12.69 -21.45 -11.92
N ASN A 124 12.80 -21.31 -13.24
CA ASN A 124 13.37 -22.35 -14.09
C ASN A 124 14.87 -22.44 -13.77
N LYS A 125 15.25 -23.27 -12.81
CA LYS A 125 16.62 -23.78 -12.73
C LYS A 125 16.84 -24.64 -13.98
N PRO A 126 17.78 -24.29 -14.89
CA PRO A 126 18.12 -25.19 -15.98
C PRO A 126 18.64 -26.48 -15.35
N ARG A 127 17.86 -27.56 -15.49
CA ARG A 127 18.41 -28.91 -15.39
C ARG A 127 19.09 -29.17 -16.73
N PHE A 128 20.20 -29.90 -16.67
CA PHE A 128 21.12 -30.24 -17.76
C PHE A 128 22.26 -29.24 -17.97
N GLY A 129 23.43 -29.68 -17.50
CA GLY A 129 24.71 -29.04 -17.71
C GLY A 129 25.18 -29.14 -19.16
N GLY A 130 26.16 -28.28 -19.45
CA GLY A 130 27.13 -28.34 -20.54
C GLY A 130 26.68 -28.95 -21.87
N ALA A 131 26.26 -28.10 -22.80
CA ALA A 131 26.73 -28.16 -24.17
C ALA A 131 26.52 -26.78 -24.83
N THR A 132 27.62 -26.08 -25.08
CA THR A 132 27.65 -24.94 -26.01
C THR A 132 27.33 -25.46 -27.40
N VAL A 133 26.18 -25.08 -27.97
CA VAL A 133 25.96 -25.19 -29.41
C VAL A 133 26.13 -23.81 -30.00
N ILE A 134 27.29 -23.59 -30.63
CA ILE A 134 27.49 -22.48 -31.55
C ILE A 134 26.73 -22.86 -32.82
N VAL A 135 25.71 -22.09 -33.18
CA VAL A 135 25.25 -22.07 -34.59
C VAL A 135 25.96 -20.90 -35.26
N VAL A 136 27.00 -21.24 -36.03
CA VAL A 136 27.61 -20.35 -37.02
C VAL A 136 26.76 -20.45 -38.29
N LYS A 137 26.16 -19.31 -38.67
CA LYS A 137 25.35 -19.02 -39.88
C LYS A 137 24.06 -19.80 -40.07
#